data_AF-A0A1R2ASK2-F1
#
_entry.id   AF-A0A1R2ASK2-F1
#
_cell.length_a   1.000
_cell.length_b   1.000
_cell.length_c   1.000
_cell.angle_alpha   90.00
_cell.angle_beta   90.00
_cell.angle_gamma   90.00
#
_symmetry.space_group_name_H-M   'P 1'
#
loop_
_entity.id
_entity.type
_entity.pdbx_description
1 polymer ?
#
loop_
_entity_poly.entity_id
_entity_poly.type
_entity_poly.pdbx_seq_one_letter_code
_entity_poly.pdbx_strand_id
1 'polypeptide(L)'
;MAKQLLVSERPGESAVKQSIGNYKGVMLCNRPNDPSDKPQRDGPEPFISRVTVKEQLGINPPIKLIQTTQKPKRTLEILKRHKQWLSQLQKQKEDIAVEEQKNLKAKEQKLQKMKKKYKTNKEPKAKTAEANEKKSQNLTEKSLKKLESEPNEKGQKEKPKWAMTEKEAEIHEEKEVDDLLKYVQDLDYESIINDLEVRQALEIVKERIEEIKRDKEWKEKIAQKYNMENNELKETNCEVHSKGSKGSIESFVSKARSQIDKGHEGNKKAEAEWDKSTRGDKISATDEERVAKLVADQVLANYPNLKTIHSNASVRRILEREAKNQLDGPVITVIKEERYKPDASNLPYLHRNPAV
;
A
#
# COMPACT_ATOMS: atom_id res chain seq x y z
N MET A 1 -14.90 43.56 34.41
CA MET A 1 -13.66 43.49 35.21
C MET A 1 -12.96 42.17 34.89
N ALA A 2 -11.89 42.26 34.11
CA ALA A 2 -11.11 41.12 33.64
C ALA A 2 -10.24 40.55 34.77
N LYS A 3 -10.22 39.23 34.93
CA LYS A 3 -9.18 38.52 35.68
C LYS A 3 -8.41 37.64 34.70
N GLN A 4 -7.26 38.17 34.28
CA GLN A 4 -6.16 37.40 33.71
C GLN A 4 -5.70 36.37 34.74
N LEU A 5 -5.70 35.09 34.36
CA LEU A 5 -4.99 34.05 35.07
C LEU A 5 -3.76 33.69 34.24
N LEU A 6 -2.61 34.13 34.75
CA LEU A 6 -1.27 33.71 34.39
C LEU A 6 -1.13 32.20 34.54
N VAL A 7 -0.72 31.52 33.48
CA VAL A 7 -0.05 30.22 33.58
C VAL A 7 1.35 30.38 33.00
N SER A 8 2.30 29.95 33.80
CA SER A 8 3.74 30.11 33.71
C SER A 8 4.37 29.36 32.54
N GLU A 9 5.30 30.05 31.88
CA GLU A 9 6.31 29.48 31.00
C GLU A 9 7.33 28.68 31.83
N ARG A 10 7.68 27.47 31.38
CA ARG A 10 8.84 26.73 31.90
C ARG A 10 10.05 26.94 30.99
N PRO A 11 11.23 27.30 31.53
CA PRO A 11 12.47 27.32 30.77
C PRO A 11 13.16 25.94 30.87
N GLY A 12 13.76 25.52 29.75
CA GLY A 12 14.91 24.60 29.72
C GLY A 12 14.65 23.15 30.10
N GLU A 13 14.44 22.30 29.10
CA GLU A 13 14.81 20.88 29.21
C GLU A 13 15.80 20.53 28.08
N SER A 14 17.03 20.34 28.52
CA SER A 14 18.21 19.93 27.79
C SER A 14 17.97 18.66 26.97
N ALA A 15 18.41 18.70 25.72
CA ALA A 15 18.57 17.54 24.87
C ALA A 15 19.44 16.48 25.56
N VAL A 16 18.79 15.48 26.13
CA VAL A 16 19.43 14.23 26.56
C VAL A 16 19.77 13.45 25.28
N LYS A 17 20.96 13.70 24.72
CA LYS A 17 21.60 12.79 23.77
C LYS A 17 22.03 11.56 24.54
N GLN A 18 21.09 10.63 24.75
CA GLN A 18 21.41 9.31 25.25
C GLN A 18 22.19 8.56 24.17
N SER A 19 23.48 8.41 24.48
CA SER A 19 24.41 7.48 23.91
C SER A 19 23.89 6.06 24.08
N ILE A 20 23.27 5.50 23.05
CA ILE A 20 23.22 4.06 22.87
C ILE A 20 24.46 3.66 22.08
N GLY A 21 25.44 3.16 22.82
CA GLY A 21 26.54 2.41 22.28
C GLY A 21 26.01 1.15 21.61
N ASN A 22 26.38 0.98 20.33
CA ASN A 22 26.82 -0.31 19.84
C ASN A 22 27.95 -0.10 18.83
N TYR A 23 29.13 -0.19 19.42
CA TYR A 23 30.44 -0.26 18.81
C TYR A 23 30.51 -1.43 17.82
N LYS A 24 30.86 -1.18 16.56
CA LYS A 24 31.89 -1.94 15.81
C LYS A 24 32.37 -1.12 14.61
N GLY A 25 33.44 -0.35 14.83
CA GLY A 25 34.52 -0.20 13.85
C GLY A 25 34.33 0.71 12.63
N VAL A 26 33.77 1.90 12.78
CA VAL A 26 33.99 2.96 11.78
C VAL A 26 34.71 4.11 12.45
N MET A 27 36.02 4.20 12.18
CA MET A 27 36.85 5.35 12.50
C MET A 27 36.30 6.56 11.75
N LEU A 28 35.35 7.26 12.37
CA LEU A 28 34.93 8.60 11.98
C LEU A 28 36.09 9.55 12.29
N CYS A 29 37.06 9.61 11.38
CA CYS A 29 37.97 10.75 11.32
C CYS A 29 37.09 12.00 11.13
N ASN A 30 37.05 12.86 12.14
CA ASN A 30 36.51 14.21 12.03
C ASN A 30 37.19 14.88 10.84
N ARG A 31 36.46 15.08 9.75
CA ARG A 31 36.96 15.70 8.52
C ARG A 31 36.87 17.21 8.74
N PRO A 32 37.97 17.93 9.05
CA PRO A 32 37.92 19.35 9.28
C PRO A 32 37.96 20.01 7.91
N ASN A 33 36.79 20.19 7.30
CA ASN A 33 36.65 21.08 6.16
C ASN A 33 35.20 21.57 6.04
N ASP A 34 34.71 22.19 7.11
CA ASP A 34 33.63 23.16 6.95
C ASP A 34 34.27 24.50 6.57
N PRO A 35 34.00 25.07 5.38
CA PRO A 35 34.61 26.32 4.92
C PRO A 35 34.15 27.56 5.71
N SER A 36 33.29 27.37 6.72
CA SER A 36 32.71 28.44 7.53
C SER A 36 33.57 28.84 8.74
N ASP A 37 34.54 28.01 9.15
CA ASP A 37 35.38 28.27 10.32
C ASP A 37 36.83 28.60 9.91
N LYS A 38 37.01 29.69 9.16
CA LYS A 38 38.33 30.34 9.09
C LYS A 38 38.45 31.26 10.31
N PRO A 39 39.27 30.93 11.33
CA PRO A 39 39.49 31.86 12.42
C PRO A 39 40.11 33.13 11.84
N GLN A 40 39.47 34.26 12.08
CA GLN A 40 39.98 35.58 11.77
C GLN A 40 41.26 35.77 12.59
N ARG A 41 42.42 35.68 11.91
CA ARG A 41 43.73 35.85 12.55
C ARG A 41 43.99 37.34 12.74
N ASP A 42 43.62 37.85 13.91
CA ASP A 42 43.97 39.22 14.35
C ASP A 42 45.43 39.26 14.85
N GLY A 43 46.39 39.05 13.93
CA GLY A 43 47.81 39.14 14.23
C GLY A 43 48.61 39.63 13.02
N PRO A 44 49.78 40.26 13.24
CA PRO A 44 50.63 40.71 12.15
C PRO A 44 51.01 39.53 11.25
N GLU A 45 50.96 39.75 9.94
CA GLU A 45 51.30 38.72 8.96
C GLU A 45 52.69 38.13 9.27
N PRO A 46 52.84 36.79 9.26
CA PRO A 46 54.13 36.18 9.56
C PRO A 46 55.19 36.65 8.57
N PHE A 47 56.39 36.90 9.09
CA PHE A 47 57.54 37.35 8.33
C PHE A 47 57.84 36.40 7.16
N ILE A 48 57.61 36.87 5.93
CA ILE A 48 57.88 36.13 4.71
C ILE A 48 59.40 36.14 4.48
N SER A 49 60.10 35.11 4.97
CA SER A 49 61.57 35.00 4.89
C SER A 49 62.12 34.66 3.50
N ARG A 50 61.27 34.61 2.47
CA ARG A 50 61.68 34.32 1.10
C ARG A 50 61.49 35.55 0.23
N VAL A 51 62.60 36.01 -0.34
CA VAL A 51 62.70 37.02 -1.40
C VAL A 51 61.59 36.77 -2.42
N THR A 52 60.57 37.61 -2.41
CA THR A 52 59.56 37.67 -3.45
C THR A 52 60.26 38.13 -4.72
N VAL A 53 60.62 37.17 -5.57
CA VAL A 53 61.08 37.44 -6.93
C VAL A 53 59.89 38.09 -7.64
N LYS A 54 59.90 39.43 -7.74
CA LYS A 54 58.73 40.21 -8.16
C LYS A 54 58.24 39.88 -9.57
N GLU A 55 59.07 39.28 -10.42
CA GLU A 55 58.70 38.88 -11.77
C GLU A 55 59.54 37.66 -12.18
N GLN A 56 58.89 36.51 -12.35
CA GLN A 56 59.47 35.43 -13.16
C GLN A 56 59.38 35.86 -14.62
N LEU A 57 60.44 36.49 -15.12
CA LEU A 57 60.60 36.78 -16.55
C LEU A 57 60.53 35.46 -17.33
N GLY A 58 59.51 35.31 -18.18
CA GLY A 58 59.39 34.17 -19.10
C GLY A 58 58.11 33.33 -18.99
N ILE A 59 57.17 33.67 -18.11
CA ILE A 59 55.85 33.02 -18.08
C ILE A 59 54.83 33.91 -18.80
N ASN A 60 54.09 33.33 -19.75
CA ASN A 60 53.02 34.02 -20.49
C ASN A 60 52.10 34.79 -19.52
N PRO A 61 51.75 36.06 -19.81
CA PRO A 61 50.94 36.86 -18.91
C PRO A 61 49.61 36.13 -18.62
N PRO A 62 49.16 36.11 -17.35
CA PRO A 62 47.93 35.41 -17.00
C PRO A 62 46.78 36.03 -17.78
N ILE A 63 46.08 35.18 -18.54
CA ILE A 63 44.87 35.55 -19.28
C ILE A 63 43.94 36.23 -18.27
N LYS A 64 43.66 37.52 -18.49
CA LYS A 64 42.82 38.33 -17.59
C LYS A 64 41.57 37.52 -17.26
N LEU A 65 41.32 37.28 -15.97
CA LEU A 65 40.14 36.58 -15.49
C LEU A 65 38.92 37.36 -15.97
N ILE A 66 38.33 36.93 -17.09
CA ILE A 66 37.03 37.40 -17.52
C ILE A 66 36.11 37.00 -16.39
N GLN A 67 35.57 37.98 -15.66
CA GLN A 67 34.56 37.74 -14.64
C GLN A 67 33.35 37.14 -15.35
N THR A 68 33.30 35.80 -15.40
CA THR A 68 32.15 35.07 -15.91
C THR A 68 31.04 35.34 -14.91
N THR A 69 30.16 36.28 -15.23
CA THR A 69 28.88 36.43 -14.54
C THR A 69 28.18 35.09 -14.66
N GLN A 70 28.22 34.30 -13.58
CA GLN A 70 27.57 33.00 -13.59
C GLN A 70 26.08 33.25 -13.79
N LYS A 71 25.57 32.93 -14.98
CA LYS A 71 24.13 32.96 -15.22
C LYS A 71 23.49 32.09 -14.14
N PRO A 72 22.42 32.58 -13.47
CA PRO A 72 21.79 31.83 -12.40
C PRO A 72 21.43 30.44 -12.94
N LYS A 73 21.91 29.40 -12.25
CA LYS A 73 21.67 28.00 -12.65
C LYS A 73 20.17 27.84 -12.84
N ARG A 74 19.73 27.45 -14.04
CA ARG A 74 18.33 27.14 -14.33
C ARG A 74 17.93 25.99 -13.40
N THR A 75 17.30 26.31 -12.27
CA THR A 75 16.74 25.31 -11.38
C THR A 75 15.76 24.48 -12.18
N LEU A 76 16.01 23.18 -12.31
CA LEU A 76 15.15 22.27 -13.05
C LEU A 76 13.71 22.46 -12.55
N GLU A 77 12.78 22.81 -13.45
CA GLU A 77 11.37 23.04 -13.09
C GLU A 77 10.76 21.84 -12.36
N ILE A 78 11.27 20.64 -12.70
CA ILE A 78 10.95 19.37 -12.05
C ILE A 78 11.23 19.42 -10.54
N LEU A 79 12.37 19.97 -10.11
CA LEU A 79 12.71 20.09 -8.69
C LEU A 79 11.81 21.08 -7.96
N LYS A 80 11.38 22.16 -8.64
CA LYS A 80 10.41 23.11 -8.09
C LYS A 80 9.04 22.45 -7.89
N ARG A 81 8.56 21.72 -8.90
CA ARG A 81 7.29 20.97 -8.81
C ARG A 81 7.34 19.89 -7.72
N HIS A 82 8.44 19.16 -7.60
CA HIS A 82 8.61 18.15 -6.56
C HIS A 82 8.61 18.76 -5.15
N LYS A 83 9.32 19.90 -4.96
CA LYS A 83 9.30 20.62 -3.68
C LYS A 83 7.90 21.13 -3.32
N GLN A 84 7.16 21.65 -4.30
CA GLN A 84 5.76 22.06 -4.10
C GLN A 84 4.87 20.87 -3.73
N TRP A 85 5.04 19.73 -4.41
CA TRP A 85 4.31 18.50 -4.11
C TRP A 85 4.59 17.99 -2.69
N LEU A 86 5.86 17.99 -2.24
CA LEU A 86 6.20 17.60 -0.87
C LEU A 86 5.54 18.51 0.17
N SER A 87 5.50 19.83 -0.09
CA SER A 87 4.83 20.78 0.79
C SER A 87 3.31 20.56 0.82
N GLN A 88 2.69 20.25 -0.32
CA GLN A 88 1.27 19.87 -0.39
C GLN A 88 0.99 18.57 0.36
N LEU A 89 1.86 17.57 0.22
CA LEU A 89 1.74 16.29 0.90
C LEU A 89 1.82 16.44 2.42
N GLN A 90 2.74 17.28 2.91
CA GLN A 90 2.84 17.61 4.34
C GLN A 90 1.56 18.29 4.84
N LYS A 91 1.05 19.27 4.09
CA LYS A 91 -0.20 19.94 4.43
C LYS A 91 -1.40 18.98 4.47
N GLN A 92 -1.51 18.06 3.51
CA GLN A 92 -2.55 17.04 3.49
C GLN A 92 -2.49 16.13 4.74
N LYS A 93 -1.29 15.74 5.17
CA LYS A 93 -1.12 14.96 6.41
C LYS A 93 -1.54 15.74 7.65
N GLU A 94 -1.20 17.03 7.71
CA GLU A 94 -1.61 17.90 8.81
C GLU A 94 -3.13 18.09 8.84
N ASP A 95 -3.77 18.32 7.70
CA ASP A 95 -5.23 18.49 7.60
C ASP A 95 -5.98 17.22 8.04
N ILE A 96 -5.50 16.03 7.64
CA ILE A 96 -6.06 14.75 8.08
C ILE A 96 -5.94 14.58 9.60
N ALA A 97 -4.76 14.85 10.17
CA ALA A 97 -4.53 14.75 11.61
C ALA A 97 -5.41 15.73 12.43
N VAL A 98 -5.61 16.96 11.91
CA VAL A 98 -6.50 17.94 12.53
C VAL A 98 -7.96 17.46 12.50
N GLU A 99 -8.41 16.87 11.40
CA GLU A 99 -9.78 16.37 11.27
C GLU A 99 -10.04 15.16 12.19
N GLU A 100 -9.07 14.26 12.32
CA GLU A 100 -9.12 13.16 13.30
C GLU A 100 -9.24 13.67 14.73
N GLN A 101 -8.46 14.70 15.11
CA GLN A 101 -8.56 15.32 16.44
C GLN A 101 -9.93 15.96 16.69
N LYS A 102 -10.50 16.65 15.70
CA LYS A 102 -11.86 17.22 15.80
C LYS A 102 -12.90 16.12 15.99
N ASN A 103 -12.78 15.02 15.24
CA ASN A 103 -13.68 13.87 15.35
C ASN A 103 -13.59 13.20 16.73
N LEU A 104 -12.39 13.04 17.28
CA LEU A 104 -12.19 12.52 18.64
C LEU A 104 -12.83 13.44 19.70
N LYS A 105 -12.60 14.75 19.62
CA LYS A 105 -13.23 15.74 20.52
C LYS A 105 -14.75 15.72 20.40
N ALA A 106 -15.30 15.61 19.19
CA ALA A 106 -16.75 15.53 18.98
C ALA A 106 -17.35 14.25 19.58
N LYS A 107 -16.66 13.10 19.42
CA LYS A 107 -17.06 11.82 20.06
C LYS A 107 -17.03 11.92 21.58
N GLU A 108 -15.97 12.51 22.15
CA GLU A 108 -15.84 12.69 23.58
C GLU A 108 -16.94 13.62 24.14
N GLN A 109 -17.23 14.73 23.47
CA GLN A 109 -18.32 15.63 23.85
C GLN A 109 -19.69 14.94 23.80
N LYS A 110 -19.95 14.10 22.78
CA LYS A 110 -21.18 13.28 22.70
C LYS A 110 -21.25 12.30 23.88
N LEU A 111 -20.16 11.61 24.20
CA LEU A 111 -20.09 10.69 25.33
C LEU A 111 -20.34 11.40 26.67
N GLN A 112 -19.75 12.58 26.87
CA GLN A 112 -19.97 13.39 28.07
C GLN A 112 -21.43 13.86 28.19
N LYS A 113 -22.06 14.29 27.08
CA LYS A 113 -23.49 14.65 27.06
C LYS A 113 -24.37 13.46 27.41
N MET A 114 -24.07 12.27 26.88
CA MET A 114 -24.77 11.04 27.24
C MET A 114 -24.63 10.73 28.73
N LYS A 115 -23.39 10.72 29.26
CA LYS A 115 -23.13 10.48 30.69
C LYS A 115 -23.89 11.46 31.60
N LYS A 116 -23.99 12.75 31.23
CA LYS A 116 -24.78 13.73 31.99
C LYS A 116 -26.27 13.41 31.99
N LYS A 117 -26.85 13.05 30.83
CA LYS A 117 -28.27 12.66 30.72
C LYS A 117 -28.61 11.44 31.59
N TYR A 118 -27.71 10.45 31.69
CA TYR A 118 -27.92 9.29 32.56
C TYR A 118 -27.84 9.64 34.05
N LYS A 119 -26.98 10.59 34.45
CA LYS A 119 -26.91 11.03 35.85
C LYS A 119 -28.15 11.82 36.28
N THR A 120 -28.66 12.75 35.46
CA THR A 120 -29.85 13.54 35.81
C THR A 120 -31.13 12.71 35.93
N ASN A 121 -31.23 11.57 35.24
CA ASN A 121 -32.41 10.69 35.35
C ASN A 121 -32.35 9.69 36.51
N LYS A 122 -31.22 9.60 37.25
CA LYS A 122 -31.07 8.66 38.37
C LYS A 122 -31.49 9.25 39.74
N GLU A 123 -31.70 10.56 39.83
CA GLU A 123 -32.13 11.26 41.05
C GLU A 123 -33.39 12.07 40.73
N PRO A 124 -34.62 11.48 40.78
CA PRO A 124 -35.39 11.50 42.03
C PRO A 124 -36.42 10.35 42.14
N LYS A 125 -36.06 9.20 42.75
CA LYS A 125 -37.06 8.19 43.21
C LYS A 125 -36.72 7.56 44.56
N ALA A 126 -35.93 8.24 45.39
CA ALA A 126 -35.55 7.78 46.74
C ALA A 126 -36.50 8.28 47.86
N LYS A 127 -37.70 8.79 47.55
CA LYS A 127 -38.62 9.37 48.56
C LYS A 127 -40.01 8.74 48.65
N THR A 128 -40.27 7.60 48.02
CA THR A 128 -41.56 6.91 48.10
C THR A 128 -41.37 5.39 48.18
N ALA A 129 -40.81 4.91 49.30
CA ALA A 129 -40.67 3.47 49.57
C ALA A 129 -40.84 3.09 51.06
N GLU A 130 -41.59 3.87 51.84
CA GLU A 130 -41.69 3.69 53.30
C GLU A 130 -43.12 3.33 53.80
N ALA A 131 -43.98 2.79 52.94
CA ALA A 131 -45.40 2.59 53.30
C ALA A 131 -46.04 1.24 52.89
N ASN A 132 -45.29 0.16 52.67
CA ASN A 132 -45.93 -1.11 52.29
C ASN A 132 -45.20 -2.37 52.78
N GLU A 133 -45.03 -2.51 54.10
CA GLU A 133 -44.43 -3.70 54.75
C GLU A 133 -45.42 -4.54 55.59
N LYS A 134 -46.73 -4.37 55.42
CA LYS A 134 -47.73 -5.17 56.16
C LYS A 134 -48.74 -5.84 55.24
N LYS A 135 -48.33 -6.90 54.54
CA LYS A 135 -49.19 -8.01 54.07
C LYS A 135 -48.38 -9.01 53.23
N SER A 136 -47.81 -10.02 53.87
CA SER A 136 -47.50 -11.32 53.23
C SER A 136 -46.94 -12.30 54.26
N GLN A 137 -47.78 -12.69 55.21
CA GLN A 137 -47.63 -13.97 55.90
C GLN A 137 -48.88 -14.79 55.56
N ASN A 138 -48.65 -16.06 55.18
CA ASN A 138 -49.62 -17.09 54.75
C ASN A 138 -49.69 -17.34 53.24
N LEU A 139 -48.66 -17.95 52.66
CA LEU A 139 -48.82 -18.87 51.54
C LEU A 139 -47.97 -20.13 51.80
N THR A 140 -48.64 -21.26 51.71
CA THR A 140 -48.27 -22.59 52.20
C THR A 140 -47.30 -23.34 51.29
N GLU A 141 -46.57 -24.29 51.89
CA GLU A 141 -45.55 -25.18 51.31
C GLU A 141 -45.99 -25.99 50.08
N LYS A 142 -47.26 -25.96 49.71
CA LYS A 142 -47.79 -26.63 48.51
C LYS A 142 -47.39 -25.95 47.19
N SER A 143 -46.91 -24.71 47.23
CA SER A 143 -46.46 -23.97 46.03
C SER A 143 -45.01 -24.28 45.60
N LEU A 144 -44.22 -24.99 46.42
CA LEU A 144 -42.83 -25.32 46.12
C LEU A 144 -42.64 -26.55 45.21
N LYS A 145 -43.68 -27.37 45.00
CA LYS A 145 -43.60 -28.60 44.20
C LYS A 145 -43.95 -28.45 42.71
N LYS A 146 -44.11 -27.21 42.21
CA LYS A 146 -44.54 -26.93 40.81
C LYS A 146 -43.47 -26.18 39.98
N LEU A 147 -42.20 -26.26 40.36
CA LEU A 147 -41.09 -25.59 39.66
C LEU A 147 -40.14 -26.54 38.90
N GLU A 148 -40.39 -27.85 38.90
CA GLU A 148 -39.52 -28.84 38.22
C GLU A 148 -40.01 -29.28 36.84
N SER A 149 -41.02 -28.61 36.25
CA SER A 149 -41.49 -28.95 34.90
C SER A 149 -41.42 -27.75 33.96
N GLU A 150 -40.42 -27.76 33.07
CA GLU A 150 -40.31 -27.07 31.77
C GLU A 150 -40.54 -25.54 31.73
N PRO A 151 -39.55 -24.72 31.30
CA PRO A 151 -39.76 -23.29 31.14
C PRO A 151 -40.55 -23.01 29.84
N ASN A 152 -41.84 -22.71 29.99
CA ASN A 152 -42.67 -22.14 28.94
C ASN A 152 -42.33 -20.65 28.77
N GLU A 153 -41.57 -20.31 27.73
CA GLU A 153 -41.24 -18.94 27.32
C GLU A 153 -42.49 -18.16 26.92
N LYS A 154 -43.12 -17.48 27.88
CA LYS A 154 -44.05 -16.38 27.58
C LYS A 154 -43.80 -15.21 28.50
N GLY A 155 -42.97 -14.28 28.01
CA GLY A 155 -43.04 -12.83 28.26
C GLY A 155 -43.33 -12.41 29.69
N GLN A 156 -42.55 -12.89 30.66
CA GLN A 156 -42.55 -12.27 31.97
C GLN A 156 -41.74 -10.97 31.87
N LYS A 157 -42.40 -9.85 32.19
CA LYS A 157 -41.73 -8.55 32.34
C LYS A 157 -40.68 -8.73 33.43
N GLU A 158 -39.42 -8.83 33.04
CA GLU A 158 -38.31 -8.99 33.96
C GLU A 158 -38.34 -7.82 34.93
N LYS A 159 -38.43 -8.14 36.23
CA LYS A 159 -38.26 -7.14 37.27
C LYS A 159 -36.86 -6.54 37.04
N PRO A 160 -36.72 -5.21 37.07
CA PRO A 160 -35.43 -4.60 36.82
C PRO A 160 -34.39 -5.10 37.84
N LYS A 161 -33.12 -5.27 37.45
CA LYS A 161 -32.05 -5.95 38.22
C LYS A 161 -31.93 -5.54 39.70
N TRP A 162 -32.36 -4.33 40.06
CA TRP A 162 -32.37 -3.83 41.45
C TRP A 162 -33.48 -4.39 42.34
N ALA A 163 -34.49 -5.04 41.76
CA ALA A 163 -35.62 -5.66 42.45
C ALA A 163 -35.52 -7.20 42.47
N MET A 164 -34.43 -7.77 41.95
CA MET A 164 -34.12 -9.19 42.04
C MET A 164 -33.31 -9.47 43.30
N THR A 165 -33.54 -10.65 43.89
CA THR A 165 -32.67 -11.16 44.96
C THR A 165 -31.31 -11.54 44.38
N GLU A 166 -30.25 -11.54 45.19
CA GLU A 166 -28.87 -11.82 44.74
C GLU A 166 -28.75 -13.12 43.92
N LYS A 167 -29.46 -14.19 44.34
CA LYS A 167 -29.50 -15.47 43.62
C LYS A 167 -30.25 -15.38 42.29
N GLU A 168 -31.32 -14.59 42.22
CA GLU A 168 -32.04 -14.37 40.96
C GLU A 168 -31.22 -13.53 39.98
N ALA A 169 -30.42 -12.59 40.49
CA ALA A 169 -29.49 -11.82 39.68
C ALA A 169 -28.37 -12.69 39.09
N GLU A 170 -27.80 -13.61 39.89
CA GLU A 170 -26.78 -14.55 39.41
C GLU A 170 -27.32 -15.48 38.31
N ILE A 171 -28.54 -16.01 38.49
CA ILE A 171 -29.22 -16.82 37.45
C ILE A 171 -29.54 -16.00 36.19
N HIS A 172 -29.84 -14.71 36.32
CA HIS A 172 -30.06 -13.83 35.18
C HIS A 172 -28.76 -13.58 34.41
N GLU A 173 -27.65 -13.41 35.12
CA GLU A 173 -26.32 -13.26 34.53
C GLU A 173 -25.86 -14.54 33.80
N GLU A 174 -26.08 -15.72 34.38
CA GLU A 174 -25.78 -17.00 33.73
C GLU A 174 -26.59 -17.17 32.42
N LYS A 175 -27.87 -16.79 32.42
CA LYS A 175 -28.71 -16.81 31.20
C LYS A 175 -28.24 -15.82 30.14
N GLU A 176 -27.83 -14.61 30.53
CA GLU A 176 -27.25 -13.65 29.60
C GLU A 176 -25.95 -14.20 28.98
N VAL A 177 -25.14 -14.93 29.75
CA VAL A 177 -23.92 -15.59 29.26
C VAL A 177 -24.26 -16.72 28.28
N ASP A 178 -25.24 -17.56 28.60
CA ASP A 178 -25.70 -18.63 27.70
C ASP A 178 -26.30 -18.09 26.40
N ASP A 179 -27.09 -17.01 26.47
CA ASP A 179 -27.62 -16.32 25.28
C ASP A 179 -26.50 -15.74 24.41
N LEU A 180 -25.45 -15.19 25.02
CA LEU A 180 -24.27 -14.70 24.29
C LEU A 180 -23.48 -15.84 23.65
N LEU A 181 -23.32 -16.97 24.36
CA LEU A 181 -22.68 -18.18 23.82
C LEU A 181 -23.47 -18.75 22.65
N LYS A 182 -24.79 -18.82 22.78
CA LYS A 182 -25.69 -19.25 21.71
C LYS A 182 -25.61 -18.32 20.50
N TYR A 183 -25.61 -17.01 20.71
CA TYR A 183 -25.42 -16.03 19.62
C TYR A 183 -24.10 -16.20 18.88
N VAL A 184 -23.00 -16.46 19.59
CA VAL A 184 -21.69 -16.71 18.97
C VAL A 184 -21.67 -18.03 18.18
N GLN A 185 -22.37 -19.06 18.67
CA GLN A 185 -22.48 -20.34 17.96
C GLN A 185 -23.39 -20.26 16.73
N ASP A 186 -24.46 -19.47 16.82
CA ASP A 186 -25.42 -19.23 15.73
C ASP A 186 -24.89 -18.21 14.69
N LEU A 187 -23.75 -17.56 14.95
CA LEU A 187 -23.14 -16.62 14.01
C LEU A 187 -22.53 -17.37 12.82
N ASP A 188 -23.24 -17.38 11.70
CA ASP A 188 -22.74 -17.94 10.44
C ASP A 188 -21.73 -16.99 9.77
N TYR A 189 -20.47 -17.10 10.21
CA TYR A 189 -19.36 -16.35 9.62
C TYR A 189 -19.15 -16.66 8.14
N GLU A 190 -19.43 -17.89 7.70
CA GLU A 190 -19.23 -18.33 6.32
C GLU A 190 -20.20 -17.61 5.39
N SER A 191 -21.47 -17.47 5.77
CA SER A 191 -22.42 -16.67 4.99
C SER A 191 -21.98 -15.20 4.86
N ILE A 192 -21.47 -14.60 5.94
CA ILE A 192 -21.03 -13.19 5.91
C ILE A 192 -19.76 -13.03 5.06
N ILE A 193 -18.82 -13.97 5.15
CA ILE A 193 -17.59 -13.96 4.36
C ILE A 193 -17.91 -14.15 2.87
N ASN A 194 -18.76 -15.11 2.52
CA ASN A 194 -19.19 -15.34 1.15
C ASN A 194 -19.83 -14.09 0.53
N ASP A 195 -20.66 -13.37 1.28
CA ASP A 195 -21.25 -12.11 0.79
C ASP A 195 -20.20 -11.01 0.53
N LEU A 196 -19.11 -10.97 1.31
CA LEU A 196 -18.00 -10.04 1.09
C LEU A 196 -17.18 -10.42 -0.15
N GLU A 197 -16.90 -11.71 -0.34
CA GLU A 197 -16.21 -12.21 -1.53
C GLU A 197 -17.02 -11.97 -2.80
N VAL A 198 -18.33 -12.18 -2.76
CA VAL A 198 -19.24 -11.88 -3.88
C VAL A 198 -19.22 -10.38 -4.19
N ARG A 199 -19.26 -9.50 -3.17
CA ARG A 199 -19.14 -8.05 -3.40
C ARG A 199 -17.81 -7.67 -4.04
N GLN A 200 -16.71 -8.25 -3.55
CA GLN A 200 -15.39 -8.00 -4.11
C GLN A 200 -15.28 -8.52 -5.55
N ALA A 201 -15.80 -9.71 -5.84
CA ALA A 201 -15.85 -10.27 -7.18
C ALA A 201 -16.68 -9.39 -8.14
N LEU A 202 -17.83 -8.88 -7.69
CA LEU A 202 -18.64 -7.94 -8.47
C LEU A 202 -17.91 -6.62 -8.74
N GLU A 203 -17.10 -6.14 -7.82
CA GLU A 203 -16.28 -4.94 -8.00
C GLU A 203 -15.19 -5.15 -9.05
N ILE A 204 -14.49 -6.28 -9.02
CA ILE A 204 -13.51 -6.67 -10.04
C ILE A 204 -14.17 -6.79 -11.43
N VAL A 205 -15.35 -7.40 -11.50
CA VAL A 205 -16.12 -7.51 -12.76
C VAL A 205 -16.51 -6.14 -13.30
N LYS A 206 -16.91 -5.20 -12.44
CA LYS A 206 -17.21 -3.81 -12.84
C LYS A 206 -15.97 -3.12 -13.41
N GLU A 207 -14.82 -3.22 -12.73
CA GLU A 207 -13.56 -2.64 -13.21
C GLU A 207 -13.20 -3.19 -14.60
N ARG A 208 -13.34 -4.51 -14.80
CA ARG A 208 -13.08 -5.14 -16.09
C ARG A 208 -14.06 -4.68 -17.17
N ILE A 209 -15.33 -4.48 -16.84
CA ILE A 209 -16.33 -3.95 -17.78
C ILE A 209 -15.97 -2.50 -18.18
N GLU A 210 -15.52 -1.67 -17.23
CA GLU A 210 -15.08 -0.30 -17.50
C GLU A 210 -13.83 -0.26 -18.40
N GLU A 211 -12.90 -1.19 -18.20
CA GLU A 211 -11.74 -1.35 -19.08
C GLU A 211 -12.16 -1.73 -20.50
N ILE A 212 -13.06 -2.71 -20.65
CA ILE A 212 -13.60 -3.09 -21.97
C ILE A 212 -14.33 -1.92 -22.63
N LYS A 213 -15.05 -1.08 -21.87
CA LYS A 213 -15.70 0.13 -22.38
C LYS A 213 -14.68 1.14 -22.88
N ARG A 214 -13.62 1.41 -22.10
CA ARG A 214 -12.51 2.29 -22.50
C ARG A 214 -11.84 1.79 -23.79
N ASP A 215 -11.62 0.49 -23.93
CA ASP A 215 -11.04 -0.12 -25.13
C ASP A 215 -11.95 0.02 -26.35
N LYS A 216 -13.27 -0.12 -26.17
CA LYS A 216 -14.25 0.09 -27.25
C LYS A 216 -14.26 1.56 -27.71
N GLU A 217 -14.34 2.50 -26.78
CA GLU A 217 -14.28 3.93 -27.09
C GLU A 217 -12.96 4.30 -27.77
N TRP A 218 -11.85 3.70 -27.35
CA TRP A 218 -10.54 3.90 -27.97
C TRP A 218 -10.52 3.38 -29.41
N LYS A 219 -11.06 2.17 -29.66
CA LYS A 219 -11.20 1.61 -31.02
C LYS A 219 -12.08 2.49 -31.91
N GLU A 220 -13.19 3.00 -31.39
CA GLU A 220 -14.08 3.90 -32.11
C GLU A 220 -13.40 5.23 -32.46
N LYS A 221 -12.71 5.85 -31.50
CA LYS A 221 -11.92 7.08 -31.74
C LYS A 221 -10.84 6.88 -32.81
N ILE A 222 -10.18 5.73 -32.80
CA ILE A 222 -9.18 5.37 -33.82
C ILE A 222 -9.84 5.18 -35.17
N ALA A 223 -10.93 4.40 -35.25
CA ALA A 223 -11.64 4.19 -36.50
C ALA A 223 -12.16 5.51 -37.10
N GLN A 224 -12.67 6.42 -36.26
CA GLN A 224 -13.07 7.76 -36.67
C GLN A 224 -11.89 8.57 -37.23
N LYS A 225 -10.74 8.57 -36.55
CA LYS A 225 -9.52 9.24 -37.06
C LYS A 225 -9.09 8.72 -38.42
N TYR A 226 -9.04 7.39 -38.60
CA TYR A 226 -8.69 6.79 -39.89
C TYR A 226 -9.68 7.10 -41.00
N ASN A 227 -10.97 7.19 -40.67
CA ASN A 227 -12.00 7.57 -41.64
C ASN A 227 -11.94 9.06 -42.00
N MET A 228 -11.57 9.95 -41.06
CA MET A 228 -11.37 11.37 -41.32
C MET A 228 -10.10 11.65 -42.15
N GLU A 229 -8.98 11.00 -41.81
CA GLU A 229 -7.70 11.17 -42.51
C GLU A 229 -7.76 10.65 -43.96
N ASN A 230 -8.50 9.56 -44.21
CA ASN A 230 -8.76 9.07 -45.57
C ASN A 230 -9.70 9.99 -46.38
N ASN A 231 -10.49 10.85 -45.74
CA ASN A 231 -11.34 11.81 -46.43
C ASN A 231 -10.57 13.10 -46.77
N GLU A 232 -9.71 13.59 -45.85
CA GLU A 232 -8.78 14.72 -46.10
C GLU A 232 -7.75 14.42 -47.20
N LEU A 233 -7.28 13.17 -47.31
CA LEU A 233 -6.38 12.74 -48.39
C LEU A 233 -7.08 12.57 -49.75
N LYS A 234 -8.42 12.51 -49.79
CA LYS A 234 -9.19 12.46 -51.04
C LYS A 234 -9.52 13.86 -51.58
N GLU A 235 -9.60 14.87 -50.73
CA GLU A 235 -9.86 16.26 -51.15
C GLU A 235 -8.63 17.01 -51.67
N THR A 236 -7.42 16.52 -51.39
CA THR A 236 -6.15 17.15 -51.84
C THR A 236 -5.55 16.51 -53.10
N ASN A 237 -6.23 15.55 -53.72
CA ASN A 237 -5.75 14.85 -54.91
C ASN A 237 -6.64 15.09 -56.15
N CYS A 238 -7.17 16.31 -56.26
CA CYS A 238 -7.75 16.85 -57.47
C CYS A 238 -6.77 17.92 -58.00
N GLU A 239 -6.24 17.69 -59.21
CA GLU A 239 -5.56 18.69 -60.03
C GLU A 239 -4.07 18.96 -59.77
N VAL A 240 -3.22 17.97 -60.02
CA VAL A 240 -1.91 18.24 -60.65
C VAL A 240 -1.67 17.24 -61.78
N HIS A 241 -1.87 17.73 -63.00
CA HIS A 241 -1.46 17.08 -64.22
C HIS A 241 0.07 16.94 -64.32
N SER A 242 0.51 15.76 -64.77
CA SER A 242 1.56 15.56 -65.77
C SER A 242 3.02 15.84 -65.37
N LYS A 243 3.80 14.78 -65.09
CA LYS A 243 4.79 14.15 -66.01
C LYS A 243 5.79 13.29 -65.21
N GLY A 244 5.77 12.00 -65.51
CA GLY A 244 6.83 11.00 -65.39
C GLY A 244 7.91 11.13 -64.31
N SER A 245 7.87 10.23 -63.32
CA SER A 245 9.09 9.60 -62.81
C SER A 245 8.73 8.30 -62.08
N LYS A 246 9.13 7.15 -62.66
CA LYS A 246 9.07 5.85 -62.00
C LYS A 246 10.29 5.73 -61.08
N GLY A 247 10.16 6.20 -59.84
CA GLY A 247 11.16 6.04 -58.77
C GLY A 247 10.64 5.12 -57.68
N SER A 248 11.25 3.95 -57.55
CA SER A 248 10.91 2.90 -56.57
C SER A 248 11.03 3.39 -55.11
N ILE A 249 9.96 3.19 -54.34
CA ILE A 249 9.78 3.60 -52.93
C ILE A 249 10.48 2.65 -51.93
N GLU A 250 11.14 1.58 -52.40
CA GLU A 250 11.83 0.61 -51.52
C GLU A 250 13.19 1.08 -50.98
N SER A 251 13.73 2.21 -51.44
CA SER A 251 15.10 2.64 -51.10
C SER A 251 15.24 3.54 -49.86
N PHE A 252 14.13 4.06 -49.30
CA PHE A 252 14.20 5.02 -48.17
C PHE A 252 14.01 4.40 -46.79
N VAL A 253 13.37 3.23 -46.67
CA VAL A 253 13.13 2.57 -45.37
C VAL A 253 14.38 1.88 -44.82
N SER A 254 15.32 1.48 -45.69
CA SER A 254 16.54 0.76 -45.31
C SER A 254 17.62 1.65 -44.66
N LYS A 255 17.54 2.99 -44.81
CA LYS A 255 18.56 3.90 -44.27
C LYS A 255 18.30 4.35 -42.83
N ALA A 256 17.04 4.31 -42.39
CA ALA A 256 16.65 4.68 -41.02
C ALA A 256 16.95 3.58 -39.97
N ARG A 257 17.04 2.30 -40.38
CA ARG A 257 17.37 1.19 -39.46
C ARG A 257 18.86 1.05 -39.13
N SER A 258 19.78 1.53 -39.97
CA SER A 258 21.23 1.28 -39.75
C SER A 258 21.94 2.27 -38.81
N GLN A 259 21.27 3.33 -38.35
CA GLN A 259 21.88 4.34 -37.46
C GLN A 259 21.58 4.18 -35.97
N ILE A 260 20.67 3.29 -35.58
CA ILE A 260 20.32 3.09 -34.16
C ILE A 260 21.26 2.07 -33.48
N ASP A 261 21.89 1.15 -34.23
CA ASP A 261 22.75 0.10 -33.65
C ASP A 261 24.23 0.48 -33.41
N LYS A 262 24.69 1.68 -33.82
CA LYS A 262 26.11 2.05 -33.70
C LYS A 262 26.49 2.90 -32.48
N GLY A 263 25.54 3.17 -31.58
CA GLY A 263 25.74 4.11 -30.45
C GLY A 263 26.21 3.51 -29.13
N HIS A 264 26.25 2.18 -28.94
CA HIS A 264 26.37 1.59 -27.60
C HIS A 264 27.56 0.63 -27.35
N GLU A 265 28.46 0.43 -28.33
CA GLU A 265 29.57 -0.54 -28.21
C GLU A 265 30.92 0.06 -27.80
N GLY A 266 31.06 1.39 -27.74
CA GLY A 266 32.37 2.05 -27.56
C GLY A 266 32.94 2.11 -26.15
N ASN A 267 32.17 1.83 -25.09
CA ASN A 267 32.57 2.19 -23.71
C ASN A 267 32.52 1.04 -22.68
N LYS A 268 32.54 -0.22 -23.11
CA LYS A 268 32.44 -1.40 -22.21
C LYS A 268 33.73 -2.24 -22.09
N LYS A 269 34.81 -1.91 -22.80
CA LYS A 269 36.01 -2.77 -22.81
C LYS A 269 37.04 -2.49 -21.72
N ALA A 270 37.04 -1.32 -21.07
CA ALA A 270 38.07 -0.99 -20.06
C ALA A 270 37.66 -1.29 -18.60
N GLU A 271 36.37 -1.34 -18.26
CA GLU A 271 35.91 -1.68 -16.89
C GLU A 271 35.58 -3.18 -16.72
N ALA A 272 35.58 -3.96 -17.80
CA ALA A 272 35.06 -5.35 -17.78
C ALA A 272 36.10 -6.42 -17.43
N GLU A 273 37.37 -6.07 -17.24
CA GLU A 273 38.44 -7.05 -16.98
C GLU A 273 38.78 -7.22 -15.50
N TRP A 274 38.46 -6.23 -14.65
CA TRP A 274 38.89 -6.28 -13.25
C TRP A 274 37.94 -7.06 -12.32
N ASP A 275 36.73 -7.40 -12.79
CA ASP A 275 35.65 -7.88 -11.93
C ASP A 275 35.12 -9.29 -12.31
N LYS A 276 35.99 -10.11 -12.92
CA LYS A 276 35.64 -11.48 -13.38
C LYS A 276 35.98 -12.59 -12.39
N SER A 277 36.69 -12.31 -11.30
CA SER A 277 37.16 -13.35 -10.36
C SER A 277 36.19 -13.69 -9.21
N THR A 278 35.04 -13.02 -9.08
CA THR A 278 34.14 -13.18 -7.91
C THR A 278 32.68 -13.44 -8.24
N ARG A 279 32.30 -13.60 -9.52
CA ARG A 279 30.94 -13.98 -9.89
C ARG A 279 30.89 -15.41 -10.41
N GLY A 280 30.35 -16.29 -9.58
CA GLY A 280 29.97 -17.65 -9.94
C GLY A 280 29.12 -17.67 -11.21
N ASP A 281 29.33 -18.73 -11.98
CA ASP A 281 28.66 -19.14 -13.22
C ASP A 281 27.52 -18.23 -13.70
N LYS A 282 27.87 -17.38 -14.69
CA LYS A 282 26.87 -16.73 -15.54
C LYS A 282 26.24 -17.80 -16.43
N ILE A 283 25.16 -18.40 -15.93
CA ILE A 283 24.15 -19.01 -16.79
C ILE A 283 23.76 -17.91 -17.77
N SER A 284 24.02 -18.13 -19.06
CA SER A 284 23.66 -17.18 -20.11
C SER A 284 22.19 -16.84 -19.96
N ALA A 285 21.88 -15.55 -19.76
CA ALA A 285 20.51 -15.09 -19.56
C ALA A 285 19.62 -15.66 -20.66
N THR A 286 18.75 -16.60 -20.28
CA THR A 286 17.80 -17.23 -21.20
C THR A 286 16.92 -16.14 -21.79
N ASP A 287 16.38 -16.34 -22.99
CA ASP A 287 15.55 -15.31 -23.62
C ASP A 287 14.33 -14.94 -22.75
N GLU A 288 13.85 -15.89 -21.95
CA GLU A 288 12.85 -15.69 -20.89
C GLU A 288 13.31 -14.68 -19.84
N GLU A 289 14.56 -14.73 -19.38
CA GLU A 289 15.12 -13.80 -18.40
C GLU A 289 15.17 -12.37 -18.98
N ARG A 290 15.40 -12.23 -20.29
CA ARG A 290 15.40 -10.93 -20.97
C ARG A 290 14.00 -10.37 -21.10
N VAL A 291 13.02 -11.22 -21.46
CA VAL A 291 11.60 -10.85 -21.51
C VAL A 291 11.11 -10.46 -20.11
N ALA A 292 11.39 -11.27 -19.08
CA ALA A 292 11.01 -10.98 -17.70
C ALA A 292 11.60 -9.66 -17.20
N LYS A 293 12.82 -9.31 -17.64
CA LYS A 293 13.42 -8.00 -17.32
C LYS A 293 12.67 -6.84 -17.96
N LEU A 294 12.38 -6.92 -19.26
CA LEU A 294 11.63 -5.87 -19.97
C LEU A 294 10.24 -5.68 -19.40
N VAL A 295 9.55 -6.78 -19.06
CA VAL A 295 8.23 -6.75 -18.43
C VAL A 295 8.31 -6.15 -17.03
N ALA A 296 9.31 -6.53 -16.21
CA ALA A 296 9.51 -5.94 -14.88
C ALA A 296 9.77 -4.43 -14.95
N ASP A 297 10.58 -3.97 -15.92
CA ASP A 297 10.82 -2.54 -16.17
C ASP A 297 9.51 -1.81 -16.53
N GLN A 298 8.68 -2.41 -17.38
CA GLN A 298 7.39 -1.84 -17.77
C GLN A 298 6.38 -1.80 -16.61
N VAL A 299 6.30 -2.86 -15.81
CA VAL A 299 5.45 -2.92 -14.61
C VAL A 299 5.87 -1.84 -13.60
N LEU A 300 7.17 -1.70 -13.32
CA LEU A 300 7.65 -0.68 -12.39
C LEU A 300 7.53 0.76 -12.93
N ALA A 301 7.50 0.93 -14.26
CA ALA A 301 7.22 2.23 -14.88
C ALA A 301 5.74 2.62 -14.76
N ASN A 302 4.83 1.65 -14.92
CA ASN A 302 3.38 1.87 -14.85
C ASN A 302 2.88 2.00 -13.40
N TYR A 303 3.50 1.29 -12.46
CA TYR A 303 3.08 1.25 -11.05
C TYR A 303 4.16 1.84 -10.12
N PRO A 304 4.16 3.16 -9.89
CA PRO A 304 5.17 3.81 -9.04
C PRO A 304 5.10 3.37 -7.58
N ASN A 305 3.92 2.96 -7.10
CA ASN A 305 3.73 2.41 -5.75
C ASN A 305 4.41 1.04 -5.59
N LEU A 306 4.55 0.28 -6.68
CA LEU A 306 5.24 -1.01 -6.66
C LEU A 306 6.76 -0.81 -6.61
N LYS A 307 7.25 0.27 -7.24
CA LYS A 307 8.68 0.63 -7.27
C LYS A 307 9.24 1.04 -5.91
N THR A 308 8.41 1.54 -5.01
CA THR A 308 8.84 1.89 -3.64
C THR A 308 8.96 0.66 -2.74
N ILE A 309 8.18 -0.39 -3.01
CA ILE A 309 8.09 -1.60 -2.18
C ILE A 309 9.00 -2.71 -2.72
N HIS A 310 9.05 -2.87 -4.04
CA HIS A 310 9.75 -3.97 -4.71
C HIS A 310 10.88 -3.44 -5.58
N SER A 311 12.04 -4.10 -5.47
CA SER A 311 13.14 -3.89 -6.41
C SER A 311 12.83 -4.59 -7.75
N ASN A 312 13.45 -4.12 -8.83
CA ASN A 312 13.35 -4.72 -10.16
C ASN A 312 13.67 -6.22 -10.15
N ALA A 313 14.72 -6.61 -9.42
CA ALA A 313 15.08 -8.02 -9.24
C ALA A 313 14.00 -8.85 -8.53
N SER A 314 13.26 -8.24 -7.59
CA SER A 314 12.16 -8.90 -6.88
C SER A 314 10.98 -9.16 -7.82
N VAL A 315 10.55 -8.15 -8.59
CA VAL A 315 9.47 -8.27 -9.59
C VAL A 315 9.85 -9.28 -10.66
N ARG A 316 11.09 -9.27 -11.13
CA ARG A 316 11.59 -10.23 -12.12
C ARG A 316 11.50 -11.67 -11.62
N ARG A 317 11.91 -11.95 -10.38
CA ARG A 317 11.80 -13.30 -9.79
C ARG A 317 10.35 -13.76 -9.63
N ILE A 318 9.44 -12.83 -9.34
CA ILE A 318 8.00 -13.14 -9.26
C ILE A 318 7.50 -13.53 -10.65
N LEU A 319 7.83 -12.76 -11.69
CA LEU A 319 7.45 -13.07 -13.07
C LEU A 319 8.07 -14.38 -13.57
N GLU A 320 9.33 -14.67 -13.25
CA GLU A 320 9.97 -15.95 -13.57
C GLU A 320 9.28 -17.13 -12.87
N ARG A 321 8.87 -16.95 -11.61
CA ARG A 321 8.15 -17.98 -10.85
C ARG A 321 6.76 -18.22 -11.43
N GLU A 322 6.01 -17.17 -11.73
CA GLU A 322 4.70 -17.27 -12.36
C GLU A 322 4.78 -17.88 -13.76
N ALA A 323 5.76 -17.48 -14.58
CA ALA A 323 5.97 -18.07 -15.89
C ALA A 323 6.27 -19.57 -15.80
N LYS A 324 7.09 -19.99 -14.83
CA LYS A 324 7.34 -21.42 -14.56
C LYS A 324 6.07 -22.15 -14.10
N ASN A 325 5.29 -21.53 -13.21
CA ASN A 325 4.03 -22.09 -12.72
C ASN A 325 2.96 -22.21 -13.82
N GLN A 326 2.99 -21.36 -14.85
CA GLN A 326 2.08 -21.47 -16.00
C GLN A 326 2.56 -22.48 -17.04
N LEU A 327 3.88 -22.68 -17.16
CA LEU A 327 4.46 -23.71 -18.02
C LEU A 327 4.28 -25.11 -17.43
N ASP A 328 4.33 -25.25 -16.11
CA ASP A 328 3.75 -26.39 -15.41
C ASP A 328 2.22 -26.28 -15.50
N GLY A 329 1.67 -26.72 -16.64
CA GLY A 329 0.22 -26.80 -16.83
C GLY A 329 -0.48 -27.57 -15.68
N PRO A 330 -1.82 -27.52 -15.59
CA PRO A 330 -2.55 -28.22 -14.53
C PRO A 330 -2.04 -29.65 -14.42
N VAL A 331 -1.54 -30.02 -13.25
CA VAL A 331 -1.07 -31.38 -12.97
C VAL A 331 -2.29 -32.28 -13.07
N ILE A 332 -2.55 -32.80 -14.28
CA ILE A 332 -3.48 -33.89 -14.50
C ILE A 332 -2.81 -35.07 -13.82
N THR A 333 -3.10 -35.24 -12.53
CA THR A 333 -2.88 -36.51 -11.87
C THR A 333 -3.79 -37.50 -12.59
N VAL A 334 -3.23 -38.16 -13.59
CA VAL A 334 -3.87 -39.35 -14.16
C VAL A 334 -3.84 -40.35 -13.02
N ILE A 335 -4.92 -40.38 -12.24
CA ILE A 335 -5.20 -41.48 -11.33
C ILE A 335 -5.24 -42.70 -12.22
N LYS A 336 -4.14 -43.45 -12.24
CA LYS A 336 -4.11 -44.78 -12.82
C LYS A 336 -5.01 -45.60 -11.92
N GLU A 337 -6.30 -45.61 -12.22
CA GLU A 337 -7.18 -46.65 -11.74
C GLU A 337 -6.57 -47.96 -12.21
N GLU A 338 -5.89 -48.65 -11.28
CA GLU A 338 -5.58 -50.05 -11.48
C GLU A 338 -6.91 -50.72 -11.79
N ARG A 339 -7.05 -51.18 -13.04
CA ARG A 339 -8.24 -51.90 -13.47
C ARG A 339 -8.37 -53.11 -12.56
N TYR A 340 -9.19 -52.99 -11.53
CA TYR A 340 -9.60 -54.13 -10.72
C TYR A 340 -10.16 -55.15 -11.69
N LYS A 341 -9.51 -56.31 -11.76
CA LYS A 341 -10.01 -57.43 -12.57
C LYS A 341 -11.42 -57.71 -12.03
N PRO A 342 -12.48 -57.56 -12.84
CA PRO A 342 -13.83 -57.78 -12.35
C PRO A 342 -13.91 -59.23 -11.87
N ASP A 343 -14.14 -59.40 -10.58
CA ASP A 343 -14.31 -60.72 -9.99
C ASP A 343 -15.55 -61.35 -10.62
N ALA A 344 -15.37 -62.50 -11.29
CA ALA A 344 -16.41 -63.10 -12.12
C ALA A 344 -17.67 -63.47 -11.31
N SER A 345 -17.55 -63.58 -9.99
CA SER A 345 -18.66 -63.80 -9.06
C SER A 345 -19.53 -62.58 -8.80
N ASN A 346 -19.12 -61.38 -9.20
CA ASN A 346 -19.87 -60.14 -8.99
C ASN A 346 -20.62 -59.68 -10.25
N LEU A 347 -20.66 -60.52 -11.29
CA LEU A 347 -21.42 -60.26 -12.49
C LEU A 347 -22.91 -60.56 -12.23
N PRO A 348 -23.82 -59.62 -12.51
CA PRO A 348 -25.24 -59.71 -12.13
C PRO A 348 -26.00 -60.86 -12.82
N TYR A 349 -25.37 -61.54 -13.77
CA TYR A 349 -25.96 -62.66 -14.53
C TYR A 349 -25.46 -64.04 -14.09
N LEU A 350 -24.48 -64.13 -13.19
CA LEU A 350 -24.09 -65.42 -12.61
C LEU A 350 -25.03 -65.79 -11.46
N HIS A 351 -26.26 -66.18 -11.79
CA HIS A 351 -27.13 -66.85 -10.82
C HIS A 351 -26.45 -68.14 -10.36
N ARG A 352 -26.02 -68.17 -9.09
CA ARG A 352 -25.59 -69.41 -8.44
C ARG A 352 -26.83 -70.28 -8.31
N ASN A 353 -27.08 -71.15 -9.28
CA ASN A 353 -28.02 -72.25 -9.10
C ASN A 353 -27.37 -73.23 -8.11
N PRO A 354 -27.88 -73.37 -6.87
CA PRO A 354 -27.43 -74.46 -6.02
C PRO A 354 -27.93 -75.76 -6.66
N ALA A 355 -27.01 -76.60 -7.11
CA ALA A 355 -27.35 -77.95 -7.55
C ALA A 355 -27.85 -78.75 -6.34
N VAL A 356 -28.97 -79.46 -6.53
CA VAL A 356 -29.52 -80.50 -5.64
C VAL A 356 -28.64 -81.74 -5.71
#